data_AF-A0A8J3R172-F1
#
_entry.id   AF-A0A8J3R172-F1
#
_cell.length_a   1.000
_cell.length_b   1.000
_cell.length_c   1.000
_cell.angle_alpha   90.00
_cell.angle_beta   90.00
_cell.angle_gamma   90.00
#
_symmetry.space_group_name_H-M   'P 1'
#
loop_
_entity.id
_entity.type
_entity.pdbx_description
1 polymer ?
#
loop_
_entity_poly.entity_id
_entity_poly.type
_entity_poly.pdbx_seq_one_letter_code
_entity_poly.pdbx_strand_id
1 'polypeptide(L)' 'MPLTNPRAGKSNVQSGHEDPPKLPIRWAVILLAAGFTAYLGHRYAGPIQAGTAAIAVTTLLHTILP' A
#
# COMPACT_ATOMS: atom_id res chain seq x y z
N MET A 1 15.58 45.19 35.00
CA MET A 1 14.55 44.37 35.70
C MET A 1 13.37 44.17 34.74
N PRO A 2 12.71 42.99 34.76
CA PRO A 2 12.27 42.16 33.62
C PRO A 2 10.87 42.56 33.08
N LEU A 3 10.35 42.09 31.93
CA LEU A 3 9.77 40.76 31.68
C LEU A 3 9.41 40.58 30.18
N THR A 4 9.90 39.48 29.61
CA THR A 4 9.19 38.52 28.74
C THR A 4 8.10 39.02 27.78
N ASN A 5 8.28 38.80 26.47
CA ASN A 5 7.59 37.72 25.77
C ASN A 5 8.08 37.66 24.31
N PRO A 6 9.04 36.79 23.96
CA PRO A 6 9.23 36.44 22.56
C PRO A 6 7.98 35.67 22.15
N ARG A 7 7.01 36.37 21.56
CA ARG A 7 5.79 35.78 21.01
C ARG A 7 6.24 34.75 20.00
N ALA A 8 6.31 33.52 20.51
CA ALA A 8 6.53 32.25 19.84
C ALA A 8 6.62 32.45 18.33
N GLY A 9 7.86 32.62 17.85
CA GLY A 9 8.16 32.33 16.46
C GLY A 9 7.56 30.96 16.24
N LYS A 10 6.48 30.93 15.45
CA LYS A 10 5.73 29.73 15.15
C LYS A 10 6.79 28.74 14.71
N SER A 11 7.15 27.83 15.61
CA SER A 11 7.87 26.64 15.25
C SER A 11 6.86 25.96 14.35
N ASN A 12 7.01 26.20 13.05
CA ASN A 12 6.43 25.38 12.02
C ASN A 12 7.16 24.05 12.19
N VAL A 13 6.79 23.32 13.25
CA VAL A 13 6.96 21.89 13.35
C VAL A 13 6.05 21.40 12.26
N GLN A 14 6.58 21.47 11.04
CA GLN A 14 6.20 20.67 9.91
C GLN A 14 6.45 19.27 10.43
N SER A 15 5.45 18.78 11.16
CA SER A 15 5.34 17.39 11.51
C SER A 15 5.46 16.72 10.16
N GLY A 16 6.61 16.10 9.94
CA GLY A 16 6.84 15.18 8.84
C GLY A 16 5.91 13.98 9.08
N HIS A 17 4.62 14.22 9.04
CA HIS A 17 3.69 13.24 8.55
C HIS A 17 3.91 13.29 7.05
N GLU A 18 5.01 12.67 6.62
CA GLU A 18 5.11 12.21 5.25
C GLU A 18 3.82 11.43 5.03
N ASP A 19 2.91 11.98 4.23
CA ASP A 19 1.69 11.27 3.84
C ASP A 19 2.13 9.86 3.49
N PRO A 20 1.60 8.81 4.18
CA PRO A 20 2.07 7.45 3.95
C PRO A 20 1.98 7.22 2.44
N PRO A 21 3.03 6.65 1.81
CA PRO A 21 3.06 6.50 0.37
C PRO A 21 1.75 5.85 -0.05
N LYS A 22 0.87 6.65 -0.67
CA LYS A 22 -0.47 6.19 -1.04
C LYS A 22 -0.24 5.18 -2.14
N LEU A 23 -0.28 3.90 -1.75
CA LEU A 23 -0.27 2.80 -2.70
C LEU A 23 -1.33 3.13 -3.75
N PRO A 24 -0.95 3.22 -5.04
CA PRO A 24 -1.89 3.50 -6.10
C PRO A 24 -3.03 2.49 -5.97
N ILE A 25 -4.28 2.95 -6.08
CA ILE A 25 -5.47 2.07 -5.95
C ILE A 25 -5.32 0.84 -6.87
N ARG A 26 -4.67 1.00 -8.03
CA ARG A 26 -4.27 -0.09 -8.93
C ARG A 26 -3.47 -1.20 -8.23
N TRP A 27 -2.44 -0.85 -7.47
CA TRP A 27 -1.65 -1.83 -6.71
C TRP A 27 -2.45 -2.47 -5.59
N ALA A 28 -3.34 -1.73 -4.92
CA ALA A 28 -4.22 -2.32 -3.92
C ALA A 28 -5.16 -3.38 -4.55
N VAL A 29 -5.71 -3.11 -5.73
CA VAL A 29 -6.56 -4.06 -6.48
C VAL A 29 -5.77 -5.28 -6.94
N ILE A 30 -4.57 -5.08 -7.48
CA ILE A 30 -3.68 -6.16 -7.92
C ILE A 30 -3.36 -7.11 -6.74
N LEU A 31 -2.94 -6.55 -5.61
CA LEU A 31 -2.58 -7.33 -4.43
C LEU A 31 -3.78 -8.06 -3.83
N LEU A 32 -4.96 -7.43 -3.82
CA LEU A 32 -6.20 -8.06 -3.37
C LEU A 32 -6.54 -9.29 -4.23
N ALA A 33 -6.52 -9.14 -5.56
CA ALA A 33 -6.86 -10.22 -6.49
C ALA A 33 -5.81 -11.36 -6.45
N ALA A 34 -4.53 -11.02 -6.39
CA ALA A 34 -3.44 -11.98 -6.27
C ALA A 34 -3.55 -12.78 -4.96
N GLY A 35 -3.77 -12.10 -3.84
CA GLY A 35 -3.94 -12.72 -2.52
C GLY A 35 -5.17 -13.61 -2.46
N PHE A 36 -6.29 -13.18 -3.03
CA PHE A 36 -7.52 -13.98 -3.09
C PHE A 36 -7.34 -15.25 -3.92
N THR A 37 -6.67 -15.12 -5.07
CA THR A 37 -6.36 -16.26 -5.96
C THR A 37 -5.40 -17.24 -5.28
N ALA A 38 -4.39 -16.74 -4.58
CA ALA A 38 -3.48 -17.57 -3.79
C ALA A 38 -4.21 -18.30 -2.66
N TYR A 39 -5.14 -17.64 -1.95
CA TYR A 39 -5.92 -18.27 -0.89
C TYR A 39 -6.79 -19.42 -1.41
N LEU A 40 -7.56 -19.17 -2.48
CA LEU A 40 -8.40 -20.19 -3.11
C LEU A 40 -7.55 -21.33 -3.67
N GLY A 41 -6.49 -21.01 -4.42
CA GLY A 41 -5.60 -22.02 -4.98
C GLY A 41 -4.98 -22.89 -3.90
N HIS A 42 -4.55 -22.30 -2.78
CA HIS A 42 -3.98 -23.05 -1.67
C HIS A 42 -5.02 -23.96 -1.01
N ARG A 43 -6.28 -23.52 -0.94
CA ARG A 43 -7.37 -24.29 -0.31
C ARG A 43 -7.87 -25.45 -1.16
N TYR A 44 -7.88 -25.32 -2.49
CA TYR A 44 -8.54 -26.28 -3.38
C TYR A 44 -7.61 -27.04 -4.33
N ALA A 45 -6.46 -26.47 -4.69
CA ALA A 45 -5.58 -27.00 -5.74
C ALA A 45 -4.14 -27.29 -5.26
N GLY A 46 -3.79 -26.83 -4.06
CA GLY A 46 -2.46 -26.99 -3.47
C GLY A 46 -1.54 -25.78 -3.71
N PRO A 47 -0.42 -25.70 -2.96
CA PRO A 47 0.38 -24.48 -2.85
C PRO A 47 1.07 -24.07 -4.16
N ILE A 48 1.47 -25.03 -5.00
CA ILE A 48 2.16 -24.75 -6.27
C ILE A 48 1.21 -24.08 -7.27
N GLN A 49 -0.01 -24.63 -7.39
CA GLN A 49 -1.03 -24.12 -8.32
C GLN A 49 -1.61 -22.78 -7.85
N ALA A 50 -1.61 -22.55 -6.54
CA ALA A 50 -1.96 -21.26 -5.94
C ALA A 50 -0.98 -20.15 -6.34
N GLY A 51 0.33 -20.43 -6.26
CA GLY A 51 1.37 -19.47 -6.60
C GLY A 51 1.35 -19.10 -8.08
N THR A 52 1.23 -20.09 -8.98
CA THR A 52 1.17 -19.83 -10.42
C THR A 52 -0.08 -19.02 -10.81
N ALA A 53 -1.23 -19.33 -10.23
CA ALA A 53 -2.46 -18.57 -10.46
C ALA A 53 -2.37 -17.12 -9.95
N ALA A 54 -1.78 -16.90 -8.77
CA ALA A 54 -1.59 -15.56 -8.23
C ALA A 54 -0.64 -14.70 -9.09
N ILE A 55 0.43 -15.30 -9.62
CA ILE A 55 1.36 -14.63 -10.54
C ILE A 55 0.63 -14.26 -11.84
N ALA A 56 -0.11 -15.20 -12.44
CA ALA A 56 -0.84 -14.96 -13.68
C ALA A 56 -1.88 -13.83 -13.53
N VAL A 57 -2.60 -13.81 -12.42
CA VAL A 57 -3.57 -12.74 -12.10
C VAL A 57 -2.88 -11.40 -11.90
N THR A 58 -1.74 -11.37 -11.21
CA THR A 58 -0.92 -10.16 -11.02
C THR A 58 -0.46 -9.61 -12.37
N THR A 59 0.10 -10.45 -13.24
CA THR A 59 0.57 -10.06 -14.58
C THR A 59 -0.59 -9.54 -15.44
N LEU A 60 -1.73 -10.23 -15.42
CA LEU A 60 -2.91 -9.83 -16.19
C LEU A 60 -3.48 -8.48 -15.71
N LEU A 61 -3.61 -8.27 -14.40
CA LEU A 61 -4.10 -6.99 -13.87
C LEU A 61 -3.11 -5.86 -14.13
N HIS A 62 -1.80 -6.13 -14.06
CA HIS A 62 -0.78 -5.14 -14.38
C HIS A 62 -0.82 -4.72 -15.85
N THR A 63 -1.20 -5.59 -16.79
CA THR A 63 -1.32 -5.22 -18.20
C THR A 63 -2.61 -4.47 -18.52
N ILE A 64 -3.70 -4.74 -17.79
CA ILE A 64 -5.03 -4.17 -18.07
C ILE A 64 -5.25 -2.83 -17.36
N LEU A 65 -4.83 -2.71 -16.10
CA LEU A 65 -4.90 -1.43 -15.40
C LEU A 65 -3.75 -0.55 -15.95
N PRO A 66 -3.97 0.71 -16.40
CA PRO A 66 -2.98 1.61 -17.02
C PRO A 66 -2.37 2.65 -16.07
#